data_AF-A0A382VKL2-F1
#
_entry.id   AF-A0A382VKL2-F1
#
_cell.length_a   1.000
_cell.length_b   1.000
_cell.length_c   1.000
_cell.angle_alpha   90.00
_cell.angle_beta   90.00
_cell.angle_gamma   90.00
#
_symmetry.space_group_name_H-M   'P 1'
#
loop_
_entity.id
_entity.type
_entity.pdbx_description
1 polymer ?
#
loop_
_entity_poly.entity_id
_entity_poly.type
_entity_poly.pdbx_seq_one_letter_code
_entity_poly.pdbx_strand_id
1 'polypeptide(L)' 'MAELSDIGNEFIRQEIEEYLERPEEIERNIELFARVHPAMQAIAAALIEGEDGEVDRLTKLAL' A
#
# COMPACT_ATOMS: atom_id res chain seq x y z
N MET A 1 18.02 -0.57 -1.43
CA MET A 1 16.72 -0.56 -2.10
C MET A 1 15.79 -1.38 -1.25
N ALA A 2 14.57 -0.92 -1.09
CA ALA A 2 13.53 -1.75 -0.50
C ALA A 2 13.18 -2.88 -1.47
N GLU A 3 12.78 -4.02 -0.92
CA GLU A 3 12.26 -5.15 -1.66
C GLU A 3 10.74 -5.23 -1.46
N LEU A 4 10.03 -5.91 -2.37
CA LEU A 4 8.57 -6.05 -2.26
C LEU A 4 8.15 -6.64 -0.90
N SER A 5 8.95 -7.56 -0.35
CA SER A 5 8.73 -8.18 0.96
C SER A 5 8.80 -7.20 2.14
N ASP A 6 9.39 -6.01 1.97
CA ASP A 6 9.48 -4.99 3.02
C ASP A 6 8.13 -4.26 3.22
N ILE A 7 7.20 -4.38 2.27
CA ILE A 7 5.83 -3.89 2.43
C ILE A 7 5.08 -4.86 3.35
N GLY A 8 4.60 -4.37 4.49
CA GLY A 8 3.90 -5.21 5.48
C GLY A 8 2.49 -5.63 5.06
N ASN A 9 1.83 -4.84 4.20
CA ASN A 9 0.49 -5.13 3.70
C ASN A 9 0.54 -6.04 2.47
N GLU A 10 -0.05 -7.23 2.58
CA GLU A 10 -0.07 -8.23 1.50
C GLU A 10 -0.86 -7.78 0.28
N PHE A 11 -2.01 -7.15 0.47
CA PHE A 11 -2.85 -6.66 -0.62
C PHE A 11 -2.07 -5.66 -1.50
N ILE A 12 -1.36 -4.71 -0.90
CA ILE A 12 -0.50 -3.78 -1.65
C ILE A 12 0.57 -4.51 -2.46
N ARG A 13 1.17 -5.57 -1.92
CA ARG A 13 2.18 -6.36 -2.66
C ARG A 13 1.56 -7.01 -3.90
N GLN A 14 0.39 -7.62 -3.73
CA GLN A 14 -0.35 -8.25 -4.83
C GLN A 14 -0.74 -7.23 -5.91
N GLU A 15 -1.27 -6.07 -5.52
CA GLU A 15 -1.64 -5.01 -6.45
C GLU A 15 -0.45 -4.49 -7.27
N ILE A 16 0.73 -4.36 -6.63
CA ILE A 16 1.96 -3.98 -7.34
C ILE A 16 2.38 -5.06 -8.34
N GLU A 17 2.38 -6.33 -7.94
CA GLU A 17 2.75 -7.45 -8.82
C GLU A 17 1.78 -7.65 -9.98
N GLU A 18 0.49 -7.43 -9.76
CA GLU A 18 -0.56 -7.69 -10.75
C GLU A 18 -0.72 -6.55 -11.75
N TYR A 19 -0.63 -5.28 -11.32
CA TYR A 19 -1.04 -4.15 -12.16
C TYR A 19 0.09 -3.22 -12.60
N LEU A 20 1.26 -3.24 -11.95
CA LEU A 20 2.38 -2.38 -12.37
C LEU A 20 3.34 -3.13 -13.29
N GLU A 21 3.54 -2.60 -14.49
CA GLU A 21 4.43 -3.20 -15.50
C GLU A 21 5.74 -2.43 -15.69
N ARG A 22 5.72 -1.12 -15.38
CA ARG A 22 6.86 -0.24 -15.63
C ARG A 22 7.86 -0.33 -14.48
N PRO A 23 9.13 -0.71 -14.74
CA PRO A 23 10.11 -0.94 -13.68
C PRO A 23 10.28 0.25 -12.72
N GLU A 24 10.27 1.47 -13.26
CA GLU A 24 10.39 2.70 -12.47
C GLU A 24 9.18 2.97 -11.58
N GLU A 25 7.98 2.51 -11.96
CA GLU A 25 6.76 2.63 -11.16
C GLU A 25 6.73 1.57 -10.06
N ILE A 26 7.17 0.34 -10.36
CA ILE A 26 7.34 -0.74 -9.38
C ILE A 26 8.34 -0.31 -8.30
N GLU A 27 9.55 0.10 -8.70
CA GLU A 27 10.60 0.54 -7.77
C GLU A 27 10.12 1.70 -6.88
N ARG A 28 9.47 2.71 -7.48
CA ARG A 28 8.94 3.87 -6.74
C ARG A 28 7.88 3.47 -5.72
N ASN A 29 6.98 2.53 -6.05
CA ASN A 29 5.93 2.11 -5.12
C ASN A 29 6.49 1.21 -4.01
N ILE A 30 7.43 0.31 -4.32
CA ILE A 30 8.12 -0.50 -3.30
C ILE A 30 8.85 0.41 -2.30
N GLU A 31 9.66 1.36 -2.80
CA GLU A 31 10.35 2.36 -1.97
C GLU A 31 9.38 3.18 -1.10
N LEU A 32 8.23 3.57 -1.65
CA LEU A 32 7.22 4.33 -0.93
C LEU A 32 6.57 3.51 0.19
N PHE A 33 6.04 2.33 -0.12
CA PHE A 33 5.24 1.57 0.84
C PHE A 33 6.10 0.88 1.90
N ALA A 34 7.34 0.48 1.58
CA ALA A 34 8.25 -0.12 2.56
C ALA A 34 8.58 0.82 3.74
N ARG A 35 8.59 2.14 3.52
CA ARG A 35 8.87 3.14 4.58
C ARG A 35 7.62 3.69 5.26
N VAL A 36 6.43 3.42 4.72
CA VAL A 36 5.17 3.97 5.23
C VAL A 36 4.73 3.17 6.44
N HIS A 37 4.27 3.87 7.48
CA HIS A 37 3.78 3.25 8.70
C HIS A 37 2.65 2.24 8.40
N PRO A 38 2.57 1.08 9.08
CA PRO A 38 1.57 0.04 8.78
C PRO A 38 0.11 0.53 8.75
N ALA A 39 -0.26 1.46 9.64
CA ALA A 39 -1.61 2.04 9.65
C ALA A 39 -1.94 2.81 8.34
N MET A 40 -0.96 3.50 7.76
CA MET A 40 -1.13 4.21 6.50
C MET A 40 -1.16 3.24 5.30
N GLN A 41 -0.44 2.11 5.37
CA GLN A 41 -0.58 1.04 4.38
C GLN A 41 -1.99 0.45 4.41
N ALA A 42 -2.57 0.22 5.59
CA ALA A 42 -3.95 -0.27 5.71
C ALA A 42 -4.97 0.69 5.09
N ILE A 43 -4.82 2.00 5.32
CA ILE A 43 -5.67 3.03 4.68
C ILE A 43 -5.51 3.00 3.16
N ALA A 44 -4.27 2.92 2.66
CA ALA A 44 -4.01 2.85 1.22
C ALA A 44 -4.59 1.60 0.58
N ALA A 45 -4.49 0.44 1.23
CA ALA A 45 -5.09 -0.81 0.75
C ALA A 45 -6.60 -0.68 0.59
N ALA A 46 -7.32 -0.21 1.63
CA ALA A 46 -8.76 0.01 1.56
C ALA A 46 -9.15 1.03 0.47
N LEU A 47 -8.34 2.06 0.26
CA LEU A 47 -8.56 3.04 -0.81
C LEU A 47 -8.41 2.43 -2.21
N ILE A 48 -7.38 1.58 -2.40
CA ILE A 48 -7.14 0.88 -3.68
C ILE A 48 -8.27 -0.13 -3.95
N GLU A 49 -8.72 -0.85 -2.93
CA GLU A 49 -9.84 -1.80 -3.01
C GLU A 49 -11.20 -1.10 -3.25
N GLY A 50 -11.29 0.21 -2.98
CA GLY A 50 -12.52 0.98 -3.15
C GLY A 50 -13.49 0.90 -1.96
N GLU A 51 -13.01 0.42 -0.80
CA GLU A 51 -13.79 0.27 0.44
C GLU A 51 -13.82 1.58 1.24
N ASP A 52 -14.64 2.53 0.77
CA ASP A 52 -14.75 3.89 1.31
C ASP A 52 -15.08 3.92 2.82
N GLY A 53 -16.01 3.08 3.29
CA GLY A 53 -16.36 2.97 4.70
C GLY A 53 -15.20 2.51 5.59
N GLU A 54 -14.34 1.63 5.06
CA GLU A 54 -13.18 1.13 5.79
C GLU A 54 -12.06 2.19 5.83
N VAL A 55 -11.84 2.90 4.73
CA VAL A 55 -10.93 4.08 4.69
C VAL A 55 -11.34 5.09 5.77
N ASP A 56 -12.64 5.38 5.87
CA ASP A 56 -13.19 6.32 6.83
C ASP A 56 -12.95 5.88 8.29
N ARG A 57 -13.18 4.60 8.56
CA ARG A 57 -12.96 3.99 9.88
C ARG A 57 -11.49 4.01 10.27
N LEU A 58 -10.60 3.57 9.37
CA LEU A 58 -9.16 3.50 9.61
C LEU A 58 -8.54 4.89 9.79
N THR A 59 -8.97 5.86 8.98
CA THR A 59 -8.49 7.24 9.09
C THR A 59 -8.85 7.85 10.44
N LYS A 60 -10.07 7.65 10.94
CA LYS A 60 -10.48 8.12 12.28
C LYS A 60 -9.68 7.48 13.42
N LEU A 61 -9.25 6.22 13.27
CA LEU A 61 -8.41 5.54 14.27
C LEU A 61 -6.95 6.01 14.25
N ALA A 62 -6.51 6.65 13.17
CA ALA A 62 -5.14 7.13 13.00
C ALA A 62 -4.93 8.60 13.43
N LEU A 63 -6.01 9.32 13.78
CA LEU A 63 -6.01 10.68 14.33
C LEU A 63 -5.91 10.66 15.85
#